data_AF-A0A3B8Y2N6-F1
#
_entry.id   AF-A0A3B8Y2N6-F1
#
_cell.length_a   1.000
_cell.length_b   1.000
_cell.length_c   1.000
_cell.angle_alpha   90.00
_cell.angle_beta   90.00
_cell.angle_gamma   90.00
#
_symmetry.space_group_name_H-M   'P 1'
#
loop_
_entity.id
_entity.type
_entity.pdbx_description
1 polymer ?
#
loop_
_entity_poly.entity_id
_entity_poly.type
_entity_poly.pdbx_seq_one_letter_code
_entity_poly.pdbx_strand_id
1 'polypeptide(L)'
;MSQQFLALKGRFLPFFISTVLLSTIYPFFLHSKLGIILLHILIIFALIAGINLIKFNRVILLIGGTLGAINIVLTLLSFTFETSWFIQFSWNLGLLSFYLLITGCLLILITQSSEVTLDTILGAVSGYFTLAIAWGMLFHLIEFLSPGSFELPQGSVVRPDIFIYLSQITMASVGYGEIIPVTPLARSATAILGMIGQLYLVVLLGILIGIYHNVVR
;
A
#
# COMPACT_ATOMS: atom_id res chain seq x y z
N MET A 1 24.16 9.48 9.27
CA MET A 1 22.76 9.03 9.42
C MET A 1 21.94 10.15 10.07
N SER A 2 20.83 10.59 9.47
CA SER A 2 19.99 11.63 10.11
C SER A 2 19.43 11.11 11.44
N GLN A 3 19.35 11.95 12.49
CA GLN A 3 18.87 11.52 13.82
C GLN A 3 17.47 10.88 13.78
N GLN A 4 16.67 11.24 12.77
CA GLN A 4 15.34 10.69 12.54
C GLN A 4 15.37 9.23 12.09
N PHE A 5 16.33 8.83 11.25
CA PHE A 5 16.45 7.46 10.76
C PHE A 5 16.91 6.49 11.85
N LEU A 6 17.85 6.92 12.71
CA LEU A 6 18.29 6.18 13.90
C LEU A 6 17.14 5.86 14.87
N ALA A 7 16.22 6.80 15.05
CA ALA A 7 15.07 6.63 15.94
C ALA A 7 14.04 5.60 15.44
N LEU A 8 14.15 5.19 14.17
CA LEU A 8 13.23 4.25 13.51
C LEU A 8 13.82 2.84 13.34
N LYS A 9 15.05 2.61 13.82
CA LYS A 9 15.75 1.32 13.72
C LYS A 9 14.86 0.17 14.22
N GLY A 10 14.69 -0.86 13.39
CA GLY A 10 13.87 -2.03 13.70
C GLY A 10 12.36 -1.87 13.53
N ARG A 11 11.85 -0.67 13.19
CA ARG A 11 10.42 -0.45 12.91
C ARG A 11 10.03 -0.78 11.47
N PHE A 12 10.99 -0.86 10.56
CA PHE A 12 10.76 -1.18 9.16
C PHE A 12 10.42 -2.65 8.95
N LEU A 13 11.06 -3.56 9.70
CA LEU A 13 10.83 -4.99 9.59
C LEU A 13 9.36 -5.40 9.82
N PRO A 14 8.68 -5.01 10.93
CA PRO A 14 7.28 -5.39 11.13
C PRO A 14 6.37 -4.79 10.06
N PHE A 15 6.65 -3.58 9.59
CA PHE A 15 5.88 -2.94 8.52
C PHE A 15 6.05 -3.66 7.17
N PHE A 16 7.30 -3.97 6.80
CA PHE A 16 7.64 -4.75 5.63
C PHE A 16 6.91 -6.09 5.63
N ILE A 17 7.03 -6.85 6.72
CA ILE A 17 6.35 -8.14 6.87
C ILE A 17 4.84 -7.95 6.68
N SER A 18 4.22 -6.97 7.36
CA SER A 18 2.78 -6.75 7.24
C SER A 18 2.32 -6.46 5.80
N THR A 19 3.06 -5.64 5.06
CA THR A 19 2.69 -5.22 3.69
C THR A 19 2.94 -6.33 2.67
N VAL A 20 3.99 -7.13 2.84
CA VAL A 20 4.25 -8.34 2.05
C VAL A 20 3.17 -9.39 2.30
N LEU A 21 2.82 -9.65 3.57
CA LEU A 21 1.77 -10.61 3.88
C LEU A 21 0.43 -10.14 3.29
N LEU A 22 0.05 -8.86 3.44
CA LEU A 22 -1.18 -8.33 2.79
C LEU A 22 -1.16 -8.54 1.27
N SER A 23 0.01 -8.42 0.68
CA SER A 23 0.23 -8.53 -0.76
C SER A 23 0.16 -9.96 -1.29
N THR A 24 0.74 -10.93 -0.57
CA THR A 24 0.93 -12.30 -1.09
C THR A 24 -0.11 -13.28 -0.57
N ILE A 25 -0.64 -13.02 0.63
CA ILE A 25 -1.42 -14.02 1.36
C ILE A 25 -2.92 -13.95 1.06
N TYR A 26 -3.40 -12.85 0.46
CA TYR A 26 -4.83 -12.66 0.20
C TYR A 26 -5.55 -13.84 -0.49
N PRO A 27 -4.99 -14.56 -1.51
CA PRO A 27 -5.76 -15.57 -2.25
C PRO A 27 -6.16 -16.77 -1.38
N PHE A 28 -5.35 -17.09 -0.38
CA PHE A 28 -5.51 -18.28 0.46
C PHE A 28 -6.63 -18.13 1.50
N PHE A 29 -7.05 -16.90 1.78
CA PHE A 29 -7.91 -16.58 2.93
C PHE A 29 -9.31 -16.11 2.54
N LEU A 30 -9.65 -16.08 1.24
CA LEU A 30 -10.94 -15.58 0.75
C LEU A 30 -12.12 -16.53 0.98
N HIS A 31 -11.85 -17.84 1.06
CA HIS A 31 -12.90 -18.87 1.11
C HIS A 31 -13.34 -19.24 2.54
N SER A 32 -12.67 -18.73 3.57
CA SER A 32 -12.97 -19.06 4.97
C SER A 32 -13.24 -17.81 5.81
N LYS A 33 -14.19 -17.92 6.77
CA LYS A 33 -14.45 -16.86 7.76
C LYS A 33 -13.18 -16.49 8.54
N LEU A 34 -12.38 -17.50 8.89
CA LEU A 34 -11.08 -17.31 9.56
C LEU A 34 -10.14 -16.44 8.73
N GLY A 35 -10.11 -16.65 7.41
CA GLY A 35 -9.25 -15.86 6.54
C GLY A 35 -9.65 -14.40 6.41
N ILE A 36 -10.95 -14.12 6.35
CA ILE A 36 -11.45 -12.75 6.41
C ILE A 36 -11.02 -12.08 7.72
N ILE A 37 -11.15 -12.77 8.86
CA ILE A 37 -10.71 -12.25 10.17
C ILE A 37 -9.21 -11.96 10.17
N LEU A 38 -8.40 -12.90 9.69
CA LEU A 38 -6.93 -12.75 9.61
C LEU A 38 -6.53 -11.57 8.73
N LEU A 39 -7.21 -11.35 7.60
CA LEU A 39 -6.94 -10.20 6.73
C LEU A 39 -7.21 -8.86 7.44
N HIS A 40 -8.30 -8.73 8.19
CA HIS A 40 -8.56 -7.47 8.92
C HIS A 40 -7.56 -7.25 10.05
N ILE A 41 -7.19 -8.31 10.79
CA ILE A 41 -6.15 -8.24 11.81
C ILE A 41 -4.84 -7.76 11.19
N LEU A 42 -4.49 -8.30 10.02
CA LEU A 42 -3.28 -7.94 9.30
C LEU A 42 -3.32 -6.49 8.77
N ILE A 43 -4.48 -6.00 8.33
CA ILE A 43 -4.69 -4.59 7.97
C ILE A 43 -4.46 -3.70 9.19
N ILE A 44 -5.09 -4.01 10.34
CA ILE A 44 -4.94 -3.25 11.58
C ILE A 44 -3.47 -3.23 12.01
N PHE A 45 -2.79 -4.37 11.94
CA PHE A 45 -1.37 -4.48 12.24
C PHE A 45 -0.52 -3.61 11.30
N ALA A 46 -0.79 -3.63 9.99
CA ALA A 46 -0.10 -2.80 9.01
C ALA A 46 -0.33 -1.29 9.26
N LEU A 47 -1.54 -0.89 9.64
CA LEU A 47 -1.85 0.50 10.00
C LEU A 47 -1.04 0.95 11.23
N ILE A 48 -1.01 0.13 12.30
CA ILE A 48 -0.24 0.43 13.52
C ILE A 48 1.26 0.48 13.20
N ALA A 49 1.77 -0.47 12.42
CA ALA A 49 3.15 -0.50 11.98
C ALA A 49 3.51 0.74 11.14
N GLY A 50 2.63 1.17 10.24
CA GLY A 50 2.81 2.40 9.45
C GLY A 50 2.82 3.67 10.30
N ILE A 51 1.92 3.79 11.27
CA ILE A 51 1.90 4.92 12.23
C ILE A 51 3.22 4.99 13.02
N ASN A 52 3.80 3.84 13.39
CA ASN A 52 5.07 3.80 14.11
C ASN A 52 6.27 4.30 13.28
N LEU A 53 6.20 4.23 11.95
CA LEU A 53 7.22 4.72 11.03
C LEU A 53 7.22 6.25 10.90
N ILE A 54 6.07 6.91 11.07
CA ILE A 54 5.93 8.36 10.87
C ILE A 54 6.05 9.19 12.15
N LYS A 55 6.47 8.58 13.26
CA LYS A 55 6.62 9.26 14.57
C LYS A 55 7.68 10.36 14.61
N PHE A 56 8.51 10.49 13.57
CA PHE A 56 9.58 11.48 13.50
C PHE A 56 9.08 12.91 13.25
N ASN A 57 7.88 13.09 12.66
CA ASN A 57 7.31 14.41 12.38
C ASN A 57 5.90 14.52 12.97
N ARG A 58 5.68 15.51 13.85
CA ARG A 58 4.40 15.68 14.56
C ARG A 58 3.22 15.93 13.62
N VAL A 59 3.40 16.70 12.55
CA VAL A 59 2.32 17.01 11.61
C VAL A 59 1.93 15.75 10.83
N ILE A 60 2.92 15.02 10.31
CA ILE A 60 2.69 13.77 9.60
C ILE A 60 2.07 12.73 10.54
N LEU A 61 2.53 12.64 11.79
CA LEU A 61 1.97 11.75 12.79
C LEU A 61 0.51 12.09 13.13
N LEU A 62 0.15 13.37 13.24
CA LEU A 62 -1.24 13.77 13.47
C LEU A 62 -2.13 13.39 12.27
N ILE A 63 -1.69 13.68 11.04
CA ILE A 63 -2.45 13.36 9.82
C ILE A 63 -2.54 11.83 9.63
N GLY A 64 -1.40 11.13 9.61
CA GLY A 64 -1.37 9.68 9.42
C GLY A 64 -1.98 8.91 10.59
N GLY A 65 -1.83 9.40 11.83
CA GLY A 65 -2.43 8.83 13.02
C GLY A 65 -3.96 8.96 13.02
N THR A 66 -4.49 10.12 12.61
CA THR A 66 -5.95 10.31 12.48
C THR A 66 -6.52 9.47 11.35
N LEU A 67 -5.90 9.46 10.17
CA LEU A 67 -6.30 8.59 9.06
C LEU A 67 -6.26 7.11 9.47
N GLY A 68 -5.18 6.65 10.09
CA GLY A 68 -5.04 5.27 10.54
C GLY A 68 -6.07 4.90 11.60
N ALA A 69 -6.29 5.77 12.59
CA ALA A 69 -7.30 5.53 13.64
C ALA A 69 -8.73 5.44 13.06
N ILE A 70 -9.09 6.35 12.16
CA ILE A 70 -10.38 6.31 11.45
C ILE A 70 -10.54 4.98 10.70
N ASN A 71 -9.52 4.55 9.95
CA ASN A 71 -9.57 3.29 9.22
C ASN A 71 -9.67 2.06 10.13
N ILE A 72 -8.99 2.07 11.28
CA ILE A 72 -9.14 1.00 12.28
C ILE A 72 -10.58 0.94 12.76
N VAL A 73 -11.19 2.07 13.12
CA VAL A 73 -12.59 2.11 13.55
C VAL A 73 -13.52 1.62 12.44
N LEU A 74 -13.35 2.06 11.19
CA LEU A 74 -14.15 1.60 10.06
C LEU A 74 -14.00 0.08 9.82
N THR A 75 -12.78 -0.45 9.98
CA THR A 75 -12.47 -1.89 9.87
C THR A 75 -13.13 -2.71 10.99
N LEU A 76 -13.27 -2.14 12.18
CA LEU A 76 -13.98 -2.80 13.30
C LEU A 76 -15.50 -2.75 13.09
N LEU A 77 -16.03 -1.62 12.61
CA LEU A 77 -17.46 -1.47 12.32
C LEU A 77 -17.92 -2.43 11.21
N SER A 78 -17.07 -2.71 10.22
CA SER A 78 -17.39 -3.66 9.15
C SER A 78 -17.50 -5.11 9.62
N PHE A 79 -17.05 -5.45 10.83
CA PHE A 79 -17.26 -6.77 11.43
C PHE A 79 -18.63 -6.93 12.10
N THR A 80 -19.15 -5.86 12.69
CA THR A 80 -20.31 -5.93 13.58
C THR A 80 -21.61 -5.55 12.90
N PHE A 81 -21.56 -4.73 11.84
CA PHE A 81 -22.74 -4.20 11.17
C PHE A 81 -22.72 -4.53 9.67
N GLU A 82 -23.92 -4.64 9.07
CA GLU A 82 -24.03 -4.61 7.61
C GLU A 82 -23.43 -3.29 7.10
N THR A 83 -22.44 -3.39 6.22
CA THR A 83 -21.67 -2.23 5.79
C THR A 83 -22.48 -1.39 4.82
N SER A 84 -22.86 -0.20 5.26
CA SER A 84 -23.47 0.80 4.39
C SER A 84 -22.48 1.24 3.31
N TRP A 85 -23.01 1.69 2.17
CA TRP A 85 -22.21 2.24 1.07
C TRP A 85 -21.23 3.33 1.55
N PHE A 86 -21.67 4.20 2.48
CA PHE A 86 -20.85 5.27 3.03
C PHE A 86 -19.66 4.76 3.86
N ILE A 87 -19.85 3.69 4.65
CA ILE A 87 -18.77 3.06 5.42
C ILE A 87 -17.74 2.45 4.46
N GLN A 88 -18.19 1.72 3.43
CA GLN A 88 -17.30 1.11 2.44
C GLN A 88 -16.53 2.15 1.64
N PHE A 89 -17.20 3.22 1.20
CA PHE A 89 -16.55 4.36 0.54
C PHE A 89 -15.46 4.99 1.42
N SER A 90 -15.81 5.30 2.67
CA SER A 90 -14.91 5.94 3.63
C SER A 90 -13.71 5.06 3.98
N TRP A 91 -13.93 3.75 4.11
CA TRP A 91 -12.87 2.77 4.38
C TRP A 91 -11.87 2.70 3.20
N ASN A 92 -12.37 2.66 1.96
CA ASN A 92 -11.52 2.64 0.78
C ASN A 92 -10.71 3.92 0.63
N LEU A 93 -11.38 5.08 0.70
CA LEU A 93 -10.73 6.38 0.59
C LEU A 93 -9.71 6.60 1.72
N GLY A 94 -10.04 6.15 2.93
CA GLY A 94 -9.17 6.20 4.08
C GLY A 94 -7.89 5.38 3.90
N LEU A 95 -8.01 4.12 3.49
CA LEU A 95 -6.85 3.25 3.25
C LEU A 95 -5.98 3.77 2.09
N LEU A 96 -6.61 4.19 0.99
CA LEU A 96 -5.92 4.84 -0.12
C LEU A 96 -5.07 6.02 0.37
N SER A 97 -5.69 6.94 1.10
CA SER A 97 -5.03 8.15 1.61
C SER A 97 -3.89 7.82 2.58
N PHE A 98 -4.11 6.85 3.48
CA PHE A 98 -3.10 6.40 4.43
C PHE A 98 -1.87 5.82 3.72
N TYR A 99 -2.07 4.87 2.80
CA TYR A 99 -0.95 4.22 2.12
C TYR A 99 -0.20 5.17 1.17
N LEU A 100 -0.88 6.13 0.53
CA LEU A 100 -0.21 7.19 -0.24
C LEU A 100 0.67 8.07 0.66
N LEU A 101 0.17 8.46 1.84
CA LEU A 101 0.94 9.23 2.81
C LEU A 101 2.18 8.46 3.28
N ILE A 102 2.02 7.18 3.64
CA ILE A 102 3.14 6.33 4.08
C ILE A 102 4.16 6.14 2.95
N THR A 103 3.71 5.90 1.72
CA THR A 103 4.60 5.78 0.56
C THR A 103 5.44 7.05 0.37
N GLY A 104 4.80 8.23 0.40
CA GLY A 104 5.51 9.51 0.30
C GLY A 104 6.51 9.72 1.43
N CYS A 105 6.15 9.36 2.66
CA CYS A 105 7.06 9.43 3.81
C CYS A 105 8.27 8.52 3.66
N LEU A 106 8.07 7.28 3.18
CA LEU A 106 9.17 6.34 2.93
C LEU A 106 10.12 6.86 1.85
N LEU A 107 9.58 7.40 0.75
CA LEU A 107 10.39 8.00 -0.31
C LEU A 107 11.26 9.14 0.21
N ILE A 108 10.67 10.08 0.96
CA ILE A 108 11.43 11.18 1.58
C ILE A 108 12.51 10.63 2.50
N LEU A 109 12.17 9.65 3.34
CA LEU A 109 13.11 9.08 4.31
C LEU A 109 14.30 8.37 3.65
N ILE A 110 14.07 7.68 2.52
CA ILE A 110 15.12 7.03 1.73
C ILE A 110 16.05 8.07 1.11
N THR A 111 15.50 9.13 0.52
CA THR A 111 16.30 10.21 -0.08
C THR A 111 17.16 10.97 0.93
N GLN A 112 16.78 10.95 2.22
CA GLN A 112 17.52 11.57 3.31
C GLN A 112 18.50 10.60 4.00
N SER A 113 18.53 9.32 3.58
CA SER A 113 19.47 8.36 4.14
C SER A 113 20.88 8.63 3.65
N SER A 114 21.85 8.54 4.55
CA SER A 114 23.27 8.74 4.25
C SER A 114 24.03 7.43 4.02
N GLU A 115 23.42 6.29 4.36
CA GLU A 115 24.06 4.97 4.30
C GLU A 115 23.03 3.93 3.86
N VAL A 116 23.45 2.97 3.04
CA VAL A 116 22.61 1.83 2.65
C VAL A 116 22.62 0.80 3.78
N THR A 117 21.60 0.84 4.63
CA THR A 117 21.38 -0.14 5.70
C THR A 117 20.22 -1.09 5.38
N LEU A 118 20.10 -2.19 6.12
CA LEU A 118 18.95 -3.09 6.00
C LEU A 118 17.63 -2.34 6.18
N ASP A 119 17.53 -1.40 7.12
CA ASP A 119 16.35 -0.57 7.31
C ASP A 119 16.05 0.32 6.09
N THR A 120 17.09 0.82 5.41
CA THR A 120 16.92 1.59 4.16
C THR A 120 16.35 0.72 3.05
N ILE A 121 16.86 -0.51 2.90
CA ILE A 121 16.36 -1.49 1.93
C ILE A 121 14.92 -1.90 2.28
N LEU A 122 14.65 -2.23 3.54
CA LEU A 122 13.30 -2.61 3.98
C LEU A 122 12.30 -1.47 3.79
N GLY A 123 12.68 -0.22 4.10
CA GLY A 123 11.84 0.95 3.86
C GLY A 123 11.56 1.18 2.37
N ALA A 124 12.57 1.00 1.52
CA ALA A 124 12.46 1.08 0.08
C ALA A 124 11.51 0.02 -0.50
N VAL A 125 11.71 -1.25 -0.15
CA VAL A 125 10.85 -2.32 -0.64
C VAL A 125 9.43 -2.19 -0.06
N SER A 126 9.28 -1.76 1.19
CA SER A 126 7.96 -1.45 1.77
C SER A 126 7.26 -0.32 1.02
N GLY A 127 7.99 0.69 0.56
CA GLY A 127 7.45 1.77 -0.28
C GLY A 127 6.85 1.24 -1.58
N TYR A 128 7.49 0.25 -2.22
CA TYR A 128 6.95 -0.41 -3.41
C TYR A 128 5.63 -1.14 -3.12
N PHE A 129 5.59 -1.95 -2.05
CA PHE A 129 4.37 -2.70 -1.67
C PHE A 129 3.23 -1.78 -1.23
N THR A 130 3.52 -0.75 -0.46
CA THR A 130 2.50 0.22 -0.01
C THR A 130 1.92 1.03 -1.16
N LEU A 131 2.75 1.39 -2.14
CA LEU A 131 2.28 2.00 -3.38
C LEU A 131 1.34 1.07 -4.14
N ALA A 132 1.69 -0.22 -4.26
CA ALA A 132 0.84 -1.21 -4.89
C ALA A 132 -0.51 -1.35 -4.18
N ILE A 133 -0.51 -1.42 -2.84
CA ILE A 133 -1.74 -1.46 -2.03
C ILE A 133 -2.57 -0.19 -2.25
N ALA A 134 -1.95 1.00 -2.23
CA ALA A 134 -2.64 2.27 -2.46
C ALA A 134 -3.34 2.28 -3.83
N TRP A 135 -2.64 1.90 -4.89
CA TRP A 135 -3.23 1.83 -6.22
C TRP A 135 -4.30 0.73 -6.37
N GLY A 136 -4.16 -0.38 -5.66
CA GLY A 136 -5.24 -1.37 -5.55
C GLY A 136 -6.50 -0.79 -4.93
N MET A 137 -6.37 0.01 -3.87
CA MET A 137 -7.50 0.74 -3.28
C MET A 137 -8.08 1.78 -4.25
N LEU A 138 -7.25 2.44 -5.06
CA LEU A 138 -7.72 3.37 -6.09
C LEU A 138 -8.54 2.65 -7.16
N PHE A 139 -8.07 1.51 -7.67
CA PHE A 139 -8.82 0.72 -8.64
C PHE A 139 -10.12 0.19 -8.07
N HIS A 140 -10.10 -0.32 -6.84
CA HIS A 140 -11.33 -0.74 -6.15
C HIS A 140 -12.29 0.44 -5.97
N LEU A 141 -11.80 1.64 -5.64
CA LEU A 141 -12.62 2.84 -5.52
C LEU A 141 -13.23 3.26 -6.87
N ILE A 142 -12.48 3.16 -7.97
CA ILE A 142 -12.98 3.43 -9.33
C ILE A 142 -14.12 2.46 -9.67
N GLU A 143 -13.93 1.16 -9.44
CA GLU A 143 -14.97 0.15 -9.67
C GLU A 143 -16.19 0.38 -8.76
N PHE A 144 -15.95 0.72 -7.51
CA PHE A 144 -17.00 0.97 -6.53
C PHE A 144 -17.87 2.18 -6.88
N LEU A 145 -17.27 3.23 -7.45
CA LEU A 145 -17.98 4.45 -7.87
C LEU A 145 -18.63 4.31 -9.25
N SER A 146 -18.04 3.53 -10.14
CA SER A 146 -18.52 3.31 -11.50
C SER A 146 -18.38 1.82 -11.86
N PRO A 147 -19.35 0.97 -11.44
CA PRO A 147 -19.31 -0.46 -11.72
C PRO A 147 -19.19 -0.76 -13.21
N GLY A 148 -18.41 -1.78 -13.56
CA GLY A 148 -18.03 -2.09 -14.95
C GLY A 148 -16.86 -1.26 -15.47
N SER A 149 -16.11 -0.60 -14.58
CA SER A 149 -14.84 0.04 -14.94
C SER A 149 -13.75 -0.98 -15.26
N PHE A 150 -13.83 -2.15 -14.63
CA PHE A 150 -12.99 -3.30 -14.90
C PHE A 150 -13.82 -4.51 -15.31
N GLU A 151 -13.40 -5.18 -16.37
CA GLU A 151 -13.90 -6.51 -16.73
C GLU A 151 -13.18 -7.54 -15.86
N LEU A 152 -13.96 -8.32 -15.11
CA LEU A 152 -13.49 -9.31 -14.16
C LEU A 152 -13.83 -10.72 -14.65
N PRO A 153 -13.07 -11.76 -14.26
CA PRO A 153 -13.42 -13.14 -14.56
C PRO A 153 -14.82 -13.48 -14.05
N GLN A 154 -15.58 -14.30 -14.79
CA GLN A 154 -16.94 -14.67 -14.41
C GLN A 154 -16.98 -15.29 -13.00
N GLY A 155 -17.94 -14.84 -12.18
CA GLY A 155 -18.09 -15.31 -10.80
C GLY A 155 -17.15 -14.65 -9.78
N SER A 156 -16.32 -13.69 -10.21
CA SER A 156 -15.48 -12.91 -9.29
C SER A 156 -16.32 -12.02 -8.39
N VAL A 157 -15.93 -11.93 -7.12
CA VAL A 157 -16.51 -10.97 -6.17
C VAL A 157 -15.68 -9.69 -6.20
N VAL A 158 -16.33 -8.54 -6.38
CA VAL A 158 -15.68 -7.23 -6.34
C VAL A 158 -15.19 -6.97 -4.91
N ARG A 159 -13.88 -7.07 -4.71
CA ARG A 159 -13.23 -6.89 -3.41
C ARG A 159 -11.90 -6.15 -3.58
N PRO A 160 -11.38 -5.49 -2.53
CA PRO A 160 -10.10 -4.79 -2.61
C PRO A 160 -8.93 -5.67 -3.02
N ASP A 161 -8.93 -6.95 -2.62
CA ASP A 161 -7.81 -7.87 -2.82
C ASP A 161 -7.51 -8.18 -4.30
N ILE A 162 -8.53 -8.39 -5.14
CA ILE A 162 -8.35 -8.59 -6.58
C ILE A 162 -7.75 -7.35 -7.28
N PHE A 163 -7.99 -6.15 -6.75
CA PHE A 163 -7.42 -4.92 -7.30
C PHE A 163 -6.02 -4.62 -6.78
N ILE A 164 -5.71 -5.01 -5.53
CA ILE A 164 -4.33 -5.03 -5.02
C ILE A 164 -3.49 -5.97 -5.88
N TYR A 165 -4.02 -7.13 -6.24
CA TYR A 165 -3.39 -8.05 -7.18
C TYR A 165 -3.15 -7.41 -8.55
N LEU A 166 -4.21 -6.86 -9.18
CA LEU A 166 -4.08 -6.14 -10.46
C LEU A 166 -2.98 -5.07 -10.38
N SER A 167 -2.95 -4.30 -9.30
CA SER A 167 -1.96 -3.26 -9.07
C SER A 167 -0.53 -3.81 -9.01
N GLN A 168 -0.31 -4.91 -8.29
CA GLN A 168 1.00 -5.55 -8.19
C GLN A 168 1.50 -6.10 -9.52
N ILE A 169 0.66 -6.85 -10.26
CA ILE A 169 1.06 -7.40 -11.56
C ILE A 169 1.25 -6.29 -12.60
N THR A 170 0.54 -5.16 -12.47
CA THR A 170 0.71 -3.98 -13.32
C THR A 170 2.04 -3.28 -13.02
N MET A 171 2.36 -3.03 -11.74
CA MET A 171 3.64 -2.43 -11.34
C MET A 171 4.82 -3.31 -11.73
N ALA A 172 4.67 -4.63 -11.61
CA ALA A 172 5.67 -5.61 -12.01
C ALA A 172 5.73 -5.86 -13.53
N SER A 173 4.92 -5.16 -14.35
CA SER A 173 4.83 -5.33 -15.81
C SER A 173 4.51 -6.76 -16.27
N VAL A 174 3.82 -7.55 -15.46
CA VAL A 174 3.41 -8.91 -15.79
C VAL A 174 2.12 -8.90 -16.61
N GLY A 175 1.08 -8.23 -16.11
CA GLY A 175 -0.17 -7.97 -16.85
C GLY A 175 -0.82 -9.20 -17.50
N TYR A 176 -1.18 -10.23 -16.73
CA TYR A 176 -1.76 -11.48 -17.26
C TYR A 176 -3.06 -11.28 -18.08
N GLY A 177 -3.78 -10.18 -17.87
CA GLY A 177 -4.90 -9.77 -18.72
C GLY A 177 -6.25 -10.39 -18.33
N GLU A 178 -6.34 -10.96 -17.14
CA GLU A 178 -7.55 -11.51 -16.55
C GLU A 178 -8.48 -10.46 -15.94
N ILE A 179 -7.92 -9.32 -15.50
CA ILE A 179 -8.68 -8.14 -15.10
C ILE A 179 -8.34 -7.00 -16.06
N ILE A 180 -9.33 -6.54 -16.82
CA ILE A 180 -9.10 -5.61 -17.94
C ILE A 180 -9.75 -4.25 -17.64
N PRO A 181 -9.00 -3.14 -17.68
CA PRO A 181 -9.60 -1.81 -17.55
C PRO A 181 -10.42 -1.44 -18.80
N VAL A 182 -11.70 -1.14 -18.61
CA VAL A 182 -12.67 -0.86 -19.70
C VAL A 182 -12.91 0.64 -19.85
N THR A 183 -13.17 1.34 -18.75
CA THR A 183 -13.50 2.77 -18.79
C THR A 183 -12.25 3.62 -19.06
N PRO A 184 -12.40 4.83 -19.64
CA PRO A 184 -11.26 5.73 -19.88
C PRO A 184 -10.45 6.01 -18.61
N LEU A 185 -11.13 6.23 -17.48
CA LEU A 185 -10.48 6.48 -16.20
C LEU A 185 -9.67 5.27 -15.72
N ALA A 186 -10.24 4.06 -15.77
CA ALA A 186 -9.54 2.83 -15.40
C ALA A 186 -8.31 2.61 -16.31
N ARG A 187 -8.46 2.78 -17.63
CA ARG A 187 -7.35 2.62 -18.59
C ARG A 187 -6.20 3.60 -18.32
N SER A 188 -6.52 4.88 -18.13
CA SER A 188 -5.51 5.89 -17.82
C SER A 188 -4.83 5.61 -16.48
N ALA A 189 -5.59 5.23 -15.45
CA ALA A 189 -5.05 4.90 -14.13
C ALA A 189 -4.10 3.68 -14.21
N THR A 190 -4.51 2.59 -14.88
CA THR A 190 -3.66 1.40 -15.06
C THR A 190 -2.40 1.71 -15.87
N ALA A 191 -2.50 2.52 -16.94
CA ALA A 191 -1.34 2.94 -17.72
C ALA A 191 -0.33 3.77 -16.90
N ILE A 192 -0.83 4.74 -16.12
CA ILE A 192 0.00 5.55 -15.22
C ILE A 192 0.67 4.66 -14.18
N LEU A 193 -0.05 3.71 -13.59
CA LEU A 193 0.52 2.77 -12.63
C LEU A 193 1.66 1.95 -13.23
N GLY A 194 1.48 1.44 -14.45
CA GLY A 194 2.53 0.69 -15.15
C GLY A 194 3.82 1.50 -15.30
N MET A 195 3.69 2.79 -15.66
CA MET A 195 4.84 3.70 -15.72
C MET A 195 5.45 3.97 -14.34
N ILE A 196 4.62 4.24 -13.33
CA ILE A 196 5.06 4.50 -11.96
C ILE A 196 5.82 3.29 -11.39
N GLY A 197 5.36 2.06 -11.63
CA GLY A 197 6.02 0.85 -11.15
C GLY A 197 7.47 0.74 -11.65
N GLN A 198 7.67 0.95 -12.95
CA GLN A 198 9.00 0.91 -13.56
C GLN A 198 9.88 2.07 -13.09
N LEU A 199 9.34 3.29 -13.08
CA LEU A 199 10.07 4.48 -12.64
C LEU A 199 10.46 4.38 -11.16
N TYR A 200 9.60 3.81 -10.31
CA TYR A 200 9.90 3.59 -8.90
C TYR A 200 11.15 2.74 -8.72
N LEU A 201 11.24 1.60 -9.41
CA LEU A 201 12.39 0.69 -9.31
C LEU A 201 13.68 1.35 -9.80
N VAL A 202 13.63 2.04 -10.95
CA VAL A 202 14.80 2.70 -11.55
C VAL A 202 15.30 3.84 -10.66
N VAL A 203 14.40 4.72 -10.22
CA VAL A 203 14.76 5.87 -9.36
C VAL A 203 15.29 5.38 -8.01
N LEU A 204 14.64 4.38 -7.42
CA LEU A 204 15.07 3.81 -6.15
C LEU A 204 16.49 3.21 -6.24
N LEU A 205 16.76 2.42 -7.27
CA LEU A 205 18.10 1.87 -7.49
C LEU A 205 19.15 2.98 -7.67
N GLY A 206 18.82 4.02 -8.44
CA GLY A 206 19.69 5.18 -8.61
C GLY A 206 20.02 5.88 -7.28
N ILE A 207 19.02 6.06 -6.41
CA ILE A 207 19.21 6.65 -5.07
C ILE A 207 20.12 5.76 -4.22
N LEU A 208 19.86 4.45 -4.15
CA LEU A 208 20.64 3.52 -3.33
C LEU A 208 22.10 3.43 -3.80
N ILE A 209 22.34 3.37 -5.10
CA ILE A 209 23.69 3.38 -5.68
C ILE A 209 24.40 4.71 -5.39
N GLY A 210 23.68 5.83 -5.53
CA GLY A 210 24.23 7.17 -5.23
C GLY A 210 24.65 7.31 -3.76
N ILE A 211 23.84 6.80 -2.83
CA ILE A 211 24.18 6.77 -1.41
C ILE A 211 25.41 5.88 -1.18
N TYR A 212 25.45 4.68 -1.77
CA TYR A 212 26.58 3.77 -1.62
C TYR A 212 27.89 4.38 -2.14
N HIS A 213 27.87 5.04 -3.29
CA HIS A 213 29.08 5.64 -3.87
C HIS A 213 29.61 6.83 -3.05
N ASN A 214 28.73 7.64 -2.44
CA ASN A 214 29.14 8.74 -1.57
C ASN A 214 29.77 8.29 -0.25
N VAL A 215 29.57 7.03 0.16
CA VAL A 215 30.14 6.47 1.40
C VAL A 215 31.53 5.83 1.16
N VAL A 216 31.84 5.43 -0.08
CA VAL A 216 33.11 4.78 -0.44
C VAL A 216 34.22 5.78 -0.80
N ARG A 217 33.90 7.07 -0.95
CA ARG A 217 34.87 8.17 -1.05
C ARG A 217 35.12 8.82 0.30
#